data_AF-A0A0F3R8R8-F1
#
_entry.id   AF-A0A0F3R8R8-F1
#
_cell.length_a   1.000
_cell.length_b   1.000
_cell.length_c   1.000
_cell.angle_alpha   90.00
_cell.angle_beta   90.00
_cell.angle_gamma   90.00
#
_symmetry.space_group_name_H-M   'P 1'
#
loop_
_entity.id
_entity.type
_entity.pdbx_description
1 polymer ?
#
loop_
_entity_poly.entity_id
_entity_poly.type
_entity_poly.pdbx_seq_one_letter_code
_entity_poly.pdbx_strand_id
1 'polypeptide(L)' 'MDRALKGSSSRILLQEFAHLRKQFWGNHLWARGYIAVSSGNITDEMIQHYIDEQEGEPVNDDRFLIDSTL' A
#
# COMPACT_ATOMS: atom_id res chain seq x y z
N MET A 1 3.72 6.26 3.17
CA MET A 1 4.24 5.02 3.77
C MET A 1 5.32 4.46 2.84
N ASP A 2 6.57 4.50 3.30
CA ASP A 2 7.73 3.99 2.57
C ASP A 2 7.60 2.48 2.24
N ARG A 3 8.33 2.00 1.21
CA ARG A 3 8.27 0.61 0.72
C ARG A 3 8.54 -0.41 1.83
N ALA A 4 9.50 -0.13 2.72
CA ALA A 4 9.85 -1.02 3.81
C ALA A 4 8.69 -1.16 4.82
N LEU A 5 8.05 -0.06 5.18
CA LEU A 5 6.92 -0.05 6.11
C LEU A 5 5.71 -0.84 5.55
N LYS A 6 5.38 -0.62 4.29
CA LYS A 6 4.29 -1.35 3.61
C LYS A 6 4.60 -2.84 3.49
N GLY A 7 5.82 -3.19 3.11
CA GLY A 7 6.26 -4.58 2.97
C GLY A 7 6.25 -5.35 4.30
N SER A 8 6.86 -4.78 5.33
CA SER A 8 6.93 -5.41 6.66
C SER A 8 5.55 -5.57 7.29
N SER A 9 4.70 -4.53 7.22
CA SER A 9 3.33 -4.62 7.75
C SER A 9 2.49 -5.63 6.97
N SER A 10 2.60 -5.66 5.64
CA SER A 10 1.90 -6.66 4.82
C SER A 10 2.32 -8.09 5.19
N ARG A 11 3.62 -8.33 5.37
CA ARG A 11 4.13 -9.64 5.79
C ARG A 11 3.57 -10.08 7.14
N ILE A 12 3.61 -9.21 8.15
CA ILE A 12 3.09 -9.52 9.48
C ILE A 12 1.58 -9.80 9.42
N LEU A 13 0.80 -8.91 8.81
CA LEU A 13 -0.66 -9.04 8.73
C LEU A 13 -1.09 -10.30 7.97
N LEU A 14 -0.43 -10.62 6.86
CA LEU A 14 -0.75 -11.83 6.10
C LEU A 14 -0.33 -13.10 6.84
N GLN A 15 0.72 -13.06 7.67
CA GLN A 15 1.11 -14.21 8.50
C GLN A 15 0.14 -14.45 9.66
N GLU A 16 -0.27 -13.40 10.36
CA GLU A 16 -1.14 -13.50 11.53
C GLU A 16 -2.60 -13.78 11.16
N PHE A 17 -3.08 -13.24 10.04
CA PHE A 17 -4.49 -13.29 9.66
C PHE A 17 -4.71 -14.10 8.39
N ALA A 18 -4.96 -15.41 8.56
CA ALA A 18 -5.19 -16.33 7.45
C ALA A 18 -6.38 -15.95 6.54
N HIS A 19 -7.36 -15.20 7.05
CA HIS A 19 -8.47 -14.70 6.24
C HIS A 19 -8.03 -13.58 5.28
N LEU A 20 -7.07 -12.73 5.68
CA LEU A 20 -6.50 -11.69 4.80
C LEU A 20 -5.74 -12.31 3.63
N ARG A 21 -4.98 -13.38 3.87
CA ARG A 21 -4.33 -14.15 2.79
C ARG A 21 -5.29 -14.67 1.74
N LYS A 22 -6.51 -15.06 2.14
CA LYS A 22 -7.55 -15.54 1.22
C LYS A 22 -8.25 -14.39 0.48
N GLN A 23 -8.16 -13.16 0.97
CA GLN A 23 -8.77 -12.00 0.34
C GLN A 23 -7.80 -11.32 -0.63
N PHE A 24 -6.52 -11.24 -0.27
CA PHE A 24 -5.47 -10.57 -1.05
C PHE A 24 -4.55 -11.59 -1.73
N TRP A 25 -5.08 -12.30 -2.74
CA TRP A 25 -4.30 -13.22 -3.57
C TRP A 25 -3.20 -12.42 -4.29
N GLY A 26 -1.93 -12.74 -4.02
CA GLY A 26 -0.78 -12.00 -4.56
C GLY A 26 -0.11 -11.01 -3.60
N ASN A 27 -0.52 -10.97 -2.32
CA ASN A 27 0.08 -10.10 -1.28
C ASN A 27 -0.05 -8.58 -1.53
N HIS A 28 -1.00 -8.15 -2.35
CA HIS A 28 -1.28 -6.73 -2.60
C HIS A 28 -2.19 -6.15 -1.52
N LEU A 29 -1.68 -6.05 -0.29
CA LEU A 29 -2.46 -5.51 0.84
C LEU A 29 -2.59 -3.98 0.79
N TRP A 30 -1.56 -3.29 0.31
CA TRP A 30 -1.50 -1.83 0.27
C TRP A 30 -1.53 -1.32 -1.16
N ALA A 31 -2.18 -0.18 -1.35
CA ALA A 31 -2.07 0.60 -2.58
C ALA A 31 -0.60 0.93 -2.89
N ARG A 32 -0.31 1.11 -4.18
CA ARG A 32 1.04 1.36 -4.70
C ARG A 32 1.58 2.70 -4.22
N GLY A 33 0.84 3.77 -4.45
CA GLY A 33 1.21 5.11 -4.06
C GLY A 33 1.18 5.32 -2.55
N TYR A 34 1.87 6.36 -2.09
CA TYR A 34 1.62 6.92 -0.79
C TYR A 34 1.70 8.43 -0.84
N ILE A 35 1.06 9.07 0.13
CA ILE A 35 1.23 10.50 0.42
C ILE A 35 1.87 10.67 1.80
N ALA A 36 2.70 11.69 1.96
CA ALA A 36 3.31 12.09 3.22
C ALA A 36 3.31 13.62 3.30
N VAL A 37 2.49 14.17 4.19
CA VAL A 37 2.29 15.60 4.41
C VAL A 37 2.42 15.87 5.90
N SER A 38 2.91 17.05 6.27
CA SER A 38 2.97 17.45 7.68
C SER A 38 1.55 17.58 8.28
N SER A 39 1.40 17.20 9.55
CA SER A 39 0.11 17.21 10.24
C SER A 39 -0.57 18.59 10.26
N GLY A 40 0.21 19.68 10.23
CA GLY A 40 -0.32 21.05 10.19
C GLY A 40 -0.81 21.52 8.81
N ASN A 41 -0.63 20.72 7.76
CA ASN A 41 -0.95 21.08 6.38
C ASN A 41 -1.79 20.01 5.67
N ILE A 42 -2.36 19.06 6.41
CA ILE A 42 -3.26 18.04 5.86
C ILE A 42 -4.72 18.52 5.97
N THR A 43 -5.47 18.41 4.87
CA THR A 43 -6.92 18.69 4.83
C THR A 43 -7.66 17.49 4.27
N ASP A 44 -8.96 17.40 4.55
CA ASP A 44 -9.81 16.31 4.06
C ASP A 44 -9.86 16.29 2.52
N GLU A 45 -9.87 17.46 1.88
CA GLU A 45 -9.87 17.60 0.42
C GLU A 45 -8.57 17.06 -0.20
N MET A 46 -7.42 17.26 0.45
CA MET A 46 -6.16 16.72 -0.01
C MET A 46 -6.14 15.19 0.06
N ILE A 47 -6.72 14.62 1.11
CA ILE A 47 -6.83 13.16 1.25
C ILE A 47 -7.76 12.60 0.18
N GLN A 48 -8.92 13.22 -0.02
CA GLN A 48 -9.88 12.79 -1.03
C GLN A 48 -9.29 12.86 -2.44
N HIS A 49 -8.67 13.98 -2.78
CA HIS A 49 -7.99 14.15 -4.08
C HIS A 49 -6.94 13.06 -4.32
N TYR A 50 -6.11 12.77 -3.30
CA TYR A 50 -5.11 11.72 -3.41
C TYR A 50 -5.73 10.32 -3.62
N ILE A 51 -6.88 10.03 -2.99
CA ILE A 51 -7.60 8.76 -3.19
C ILE A 51 -8.15 8.69 -4.62
N ASP A 52 -8.82 9.75 -5.08
CA ASP A 52 -9.46 9.81 -6.41
C ASP A 52 -8.42 9.63 -7.52
N GLU A 53 -7.22 10.20 -7.37
CA GLU A 53 -6.10 10.00 -8.31
C GLU A 53 -5.60 8.56 -8.37
N GLN A 54 -5.72 7.78 -7.29
CA GLN A 54 -5.23 6.40 -7.24
C GLN A 54 -6.19 5.39 -7.87
N GLU A 55 -7.49 5.71 -8.01
CA GLU A 55 -8.49 4.77 -8.55
C GLU A 55 -8.33 4.52 -10.06
N GLY A 56 -7.58 5.36 -10.79
CA GLY A 56 -7.41 5.29 -12.25
C GLY A 56 -6.09 4.69 -12.75
N GLU A 57 -5.13 4.36 -11.87
CA GLU A 57 -3.80 3.90 -12.29
C GLU A 57 -3.82 2.41 -12.69
N PRO A 58 -3.33 2.05 -13.90
CA PRO A 58 -3.29 0.65 -14.32
C PRO A 58 -2.34 -0.16 -13.43
N VAL A 59 -2.82 -1.34 -12.99
CA VAL A 59 -2.04 -2.31 -12.21
C VAL A 59 -0.94 -2.87 -13.10
N ASN A 60 0.25 -2.27 -13.05
CA ASN A 60 1.47 -2.82 -13.64
C ASN A 60 2.26 -3.52 -12.52
N ASP A 61 2.20 -4.85 -12.50
CA ASP A 61 2.75 -5.69 -11.43
C ASP A 61 4.27 -5.59 -11.29
N ASP A 62 4.98 -5.24 -12.37
CA ASP A 62 6.44 -5.25 -12.47
C ASP A 62 7.14 -4.29 -11.50
N ARG A 63 6.40 -3.32 -10.94
CA ARG A 63 6.97 -2.29 -10.06
C ARG A 63 6.98 -2.66 -8.57
N PHE A 64 6.33 -3.74 -8.11
CA PHE A 64 6.39 -4.22 -6.70
C PHE A 64 7.29 -5.45 -6.59
N LEU A 65 8.49 -5.35 -7.12
CA LEU A 65 9.54 -6.29 -6.73
C LEU A 65 9.84 -6.05 -5.24
N ILE A 66 9.20 -6.86 -4.39
CA ILE A 66 9.65 -7.12 -3.03
C ILE A 66 10.94 -7.86 -3.23
N ASP A 67 12.07 -7.20 -2.98
CA ASP A 67 13.36 -7.87 -2.96
C ASP A 67 13.26 -9.02 -1.94
N SER A 68 13.14 -10.24 -2.45
CA SER A 68 13.01 -11.46 -1.67
C SER A 68 14.36 -11.94 -1.13
N THR A 69 15.42 -11.16 -1.35
CA THR A 69 16.77 -11.47 -0.92
C THR A 69 16.99 -10.85 0.46
N LEU A 70 17.13 -11.74 1.45
CA LEU A 70 17.97 -11.47 2.61
C LEU A 70 19.40 -11.19 2.16
#